data_AF-A0A382JUF1-F1
#
_entry.id   AF-A0A382JUF1-F1
#
_cell.length_a   1.000
_cell.length_b   1.000
_cell.length_c   1.000
_cell.angle_alpha   90.00
_cell.angle_beta   90.00
_cell.angle_gamma   90.00
#
_symmetry.space_group_name_H-M   'P 1'
#
loop_
_entity.id
_entity.type
_entity.pdbx_description
1 polymer ?
#
loop_
_entity_poly.entity_id
_entity_poly.type
_entity_poly.pdbx_seq_one_letter_code
_entity_poly.pdbx_strand_id
1 'polypeptide(L)'
;MAEIKSGEGSLAAPERHPLDWKSSNFHDAESLHAELERVFDICHGCRRCFNLCNAFPTLFDAVDESESGELDSVSRPVHWDVVDQCYLCDMCFSKCPYVPPHPWNVDFPHLMLRAKAKRFKDKGAPLRDRVLASPEQVGAIAGVPVIAEAVNAVNRSSVGRRLLEKTLGIDRRAPMPVYQRRTARKRLRARIGNTGQTGQPIAGTNGRTVLFATCYGNRNVPGVVEDLVAVFEHNGVAVALAMAETCCGMPRLELGDLESVQRSRNANIPTLLSWVQSGWDIVSPIPSCTLMFKQELPLLFPDDPDVAAVASA
;
A
#
# COMPACT_ATOMS: atom_id res chain seq x y z
N MET A 1 21.11 22.24 23.66
CA MET A 1 21.32 20.91 23.06
C MET A 1 20.84 19.89 24.09
N ALA A 2 19.63 19.35 23.91
CA ALA A 2 19.11 18.35 24.83
C ALA A 2 19.89 17.03 24.60
N GLU A 3 20.45 16.46 25.66
CA GLU A 3 21.05 15.13 25.65
C GLU A 3 20.02 14.11 25.15
N ILE A 4 20.22 13.59 23.95
CA ILE A 4 19.50 12.40 23.48
C ILE A 4 20.10 11.24 24.24
N LYS A 5 19.40 10.78 25.29
CA LYS A 5 19.74 9.56 26.03
C LYS A 5 19.72 8.40 25.04
N SER A 6 20.90 7.92 24.66
CA SER A 6 21.11 6.72 23.85
C SER A 6 20.86 5.48 24.72
N GLY A 7 19.59 5.14 24.93
CA GLY A 7 19.18 3.81 25.37
C GLY A 7 18.55 3.06 24.20
N GLU A 8 18.53 1.72 24.25
CA GLU A 8 17.73 0.95 23.31
C GLU A 8 16.25 1.32 23.46
N GLY A 9 15.65 1.78 22.35
CA GLY A 9 14.28 2.24 22.29
C GLY A 9 14.15 3.76 22.47
N SER A 10 13.66 4.42 21.42
CA SER A 10 13.16 5.79 21.54
C SER A 10 11.93 5.80 22.45
N LEU A 11 11.96 6.61 23.53
CA LEU A 11 10.76 6.94 24.32
C LEU A 11 9.85 7.94 23.59
N ALA A 12 10.36 8.58 22.53
CA ALA A 12 9.58 9.48 21.69
C ALA A 12 8.80 8.70 20.64
N ALA A 13 7.66 9.26 20.23
CA ALA A 13 6.86 8.72 19.14
C ALA A 13 7.71 8.57 17.87
N PRO A 14 7.60 7.45 17.12
CA PRO A 14 8.26 7.29 15.84
C PRO A 14 7.92 8.46 14.90
N GLU A 15 8.95 9.02 14.29
CA GLU A 15 8.82 9.99 13.20
C GLU A 15 9.13 9.27 11.88
N ARG A 16 8.43 9.64 10.80
CA ARG A 16 8.71 9.12 9.46
C ARG A 16 9.06 10.28 8.54
N HIS A 17 10.19 10.18 7.86
CA HIS A 17 10.69 11.26 7.01
C HIS A 17 10.08 11.19 5.60
N PRO A 18 9.78 12.33 4.96
CA PRO A 18 9.37 12.37 3.57
C PRO A 18 10.37 11.70 2.63
N LEU A 19 9.86 11.06 1.58
CA LEU A 19 10.64 10.44 0.54
C LEU A 19 11.00 11.46 -0.53
N ASP A 20 12.28 11.77 -0.67
CA ASP A 20 12.79 12.63 -1.74
C ASP A 20 12.90 11.89 -3.08
N TRP A 21 11.81 11.25 -3.51
CA TRP A 21 11.80 10.31 -4.64
C TRP A 21 12.07 10.95 -6.01
N LYS A 22 12.01 12.27 -6.08
CA LYS A 22 12.28 13.07 -7.29
C LYS A 22 13.73 13.49 -7.41
N SER A 23 14.55 13.41 -6.36
CA SER A 23 15.95 13.79 -6.46
C SER A 23 16.78 12.75 -7.19
N SER A 24 17.94 13.19 -7.69
CA SER A 24 18.93 12.31 -8.30
C SER A 24 19.48 11.29 -7.30
N ASN A 25 19.70 11.71 -6.04
CA ASN A 25 20.28 10.87 -5.00
C ASN A 25 19.38 9.68 -4.63
N PHE A 26 18.05 9.84 -4.69
CA PHE A 26 17.13 8.73 -4.42
C PHE A 26 17.36 7.54 -5.35
N HIS A 27 17.76 7.80 -6.59
CA HIS A 27 18.04 6.79 -7.62
C HIS A 27 19.53 6.48 -7.77
N ASP A 28 20.40 6.98 -6.89
CA ASP A 28 21.82 6.64 -6.92
C ASP A 28 22.04 5.19 -6.44
N ALA A 29 22.78 4.40 -7.22
CA ALA A 29 22.92 2.97 -6.98
C ALA A 29 23.85 2.66 -5.80
N GLU A 30 24.98 3.35 -5.69
CA GLU A 30 25.94 3.09 -4.60
C GLU A 30 25.39 3.58 -3.26
N SER A 31 24.74 4.76 -3.23
CA SER A 31 24.02 5.24 -2.04
C SER A 31 22.92 4.29 -1.60
N LEU A 32 22.18 3.69 -2.54
CA LEU A 32 21.16 2.68 -2.22
C LEU A 32 21.81 1.42 -1.64
N HIS A 33 22.88 0.91 -2.26
CA HIS A 33 23.54 -0.30 -1.79
C HIS A 33 24.17 -0.11 -0.40
N ALA A 34 24.84 1.02 -0.16
CA ALA A 34 25.40 1.35 1.14
C ALA A 34 24.31 1.40 2.23
N GLU A 35 23.13 1.95 1.90
CA GLU A 35 22.02 2.02 2.86
C GLU A 35 21.34 0.66 3.08
N LEU A 36 21.23 -0.17 2.04
CA LEU A 36 20.80 -1.57 2.17
C LEU A 36 21.73 -2.33 3.10
N GLU A 37 23.04 -2.24 2.87
CA GLU A 37 24.06 -2.90 3.68
C GLU A 37 23.96 -2.44 5.14
N ARG A 38 23.90 -1.12 5.39
CA ARG A 38 23.75 -0.56 6.75
C ARG A 38 22.50 -1.05 7.47
N VAL A 39 21.34 -1.01 6.82
CA VAL A 39 20.07 -1.39 7.46
C VAL A 39 19.98 -2.90 7.65
N PHE A 40 20.49 -3.69 6.71
CA PHE A 40 20.51 -5.14 6.82
C PHE A 40 21.43 -5.62 7.95
N ASP A 41 22.57 -4.96 8.14
CA ASP A 41 23.51 -5.22 9.24
C ASP A 41 22.83 -5.00 10.60
N ILE A 42 22.16 -3.84 10.76
CA ILE A 42 21.38 -3.53 11.96
C ILE A 42 20.25 -4.55 12.18
N CYS A 43 19.55 -4.94 11.10
CA CYS A 43 18.44 -5.89 11.17
C CYS A 43 18.93 -7.29 11.56
N HIS A 44 20.05 -7.75 11.00
CA HIS A 44 20.69 -9.02 11.32
C HIS A 44 21.22 -9.05 12.75
N GLY A 45 21.78 -7.95 13.26
CA GLY A 45 22.21 -7.88 14.66
C GLY A 45 21.05 -7.99 15.66
N CYS A 46 19.88 -7.43 15.33
CA CYS A 46 18.73 -7.39 16.25
C CYS A 46 17.76 -8.58 16.12
N ARG A 47 17.52 -9.07 14.89
CA ARG A 47 16.63 -10.19 14.51
C ARG A 47 15.18 -10.16 15.02
N ARG A 48 14.72 -9.09 15.68
CA ARG A 48 13.36 -8.97 16.24
C ARG A 48 12.23 -9.14 15.23
N CYS A 49 12.50 -8.86 13.96
CA CYS A 49 11.49 -8.87 12.90
C CYS A 49 11.29 -10.25 12.23
N PHE A 50 11.99 -11.30 12.66
CA PHE A 50 12.02 -12.62 11.98
C PHE A 50 10.63 -13.22 11.73
N ASN A 51 9.64 -12.93 12.58
CA ASN A 51 8.29 -13.47 12.50
C ASN A 51 7.26 -12.53 11.85
N LEU A 52 7.68 -11.38 11.31
CA LEU A 52 6.76 -10.39 10.73
C LEU A 52 6.42 -10.67 9.27
N CYS A 53 7.42 -11.00 8.45
CA CYS A 53 7.26 -11.37 7.05
C CYS A 53 8.52 -12.09 6.54
N ASN A 54 8.46 -12.62 5.32
CA ASN A 54 9.52 -13.45 4.77
C ASN A 54 10.80 -12.69 4.35
N ALA A 55 10.78 -11.35 4.33
CA ALA A 55 11.98 -10.56 4.03
C ALA A 55 13.09 -10.76 5.07
N PHE A 56 12.72 -10.87 6.34
CA PHE A 56 13.70 -11.02 7.42
C PHE A 56 14.32 -12.42 7.49
N PRO A 57 13.55 -13.54 7.44
CA PRO A 57 14.13 -14.86 7.28
C PRO A 57 15.06 -14.96 6.06
N THR A 58 14.63 -14.45 4.90
CA THR A 58 15.48 -14.44 3.68
C THR A 58 16.82 -13.74 3.93
N LEU A 59 16.80 -12.60 4.62
CA LEU A 59 18.03 -11.89 4.99
C LEU A 59 18.87 -12.70 6.00
N PHE A 60 18.25 -13.22 7.05
CA PHE A 60 18.96 -13.86 8.15
C PHE A 60 19.56 -15.19 7.76
N ASP A 61 18.85 -15.98 6.95
CA ASP A 61 19.34 -17.24 6.39
C ASP A 61 20.56 -16.97 5.48
N ALA A 62 20.48 -15.94 4.62
CA ALA A 62 21.59 -15.56 3.76
C ALA A 62 22.85 -15.13 4.53
N VAL A 63 22.68 -14.48 5.68
CA VAL A 63 23.80 -14.10 6.55
C VAL A 63 24.32 -15.31 7.33
N ASP A 64 23.46 -16.17 7.87
CA ASP A 64 23.88 -17.36 8.62
C ASP A 64 24.60 -18.39 7.74
N GLU A 65 24.28 -18.43 6.44
CA GLU A 65 24.93 -19.29 5.44
C GLU A 65 26.18 -18.66 4.80
N SER A 66 26.52 -17.42 5.16
CA SER A 66 27.69 -16.70 4.62
C SER A 66 29.01 -17.22 5.23
N GLU A 67 30.15 -16.90 4.61
CA GLU A 67 31.46 -17.40 5.05
C GLU A 67 31.86 -16.85 6.44
N SER A 68 31.55 -15.58 6.69
CA SER A 68 31.85 -14.90 7.95
C SER A 68 30.76 -15.07 9.01
N GLY A 69 29.54 -15.46 8.60
CA GLY A 69 28.34 -15.37 9.44
C GLY A 69 27.84 -13.92 9.64
N GLU A 70 28.39 -12.99 8.87
CA GLU A 70 28.10 -11.55 8.91
C GLU A 70 27.71 -11.06 7.49
N LEU A 71 27.16 -9.84 7.42
CA LEU A 71 26.68 -9.28 6.14
C LEU A 71 27.81 -9.01 5.13
N ASP A 72 29.04 -8.80 5.58
CA ASP A 72 30.20 -8.46 4.75
C ASP A 72 30.55 -9.53 3.70
N SER A 73 30.19 -10.80 3.95
CA SER A 73 30.37 -11.91 3.00
C SER A 73 29.09 -12.30 2.26
N VAL A 74 27.98 -11.55 2.43
CA VAL A 74 26.74 -11.74 1.66
C VAL A 74 26.84 -11.00 0.33
N SER A 75 26.58 -11.71 -0.77
CA SER A 75 26.64 -11.10 -2.09
C SER A 75 25.47 -10.11 -2.33
N ARG A 76 25.78 -8.92 -2.88
CA ARG A 76 24.77 -7.88 -3.22
C ARG A 76 23.55 -8.39 -4.01
N PRO A 77 23.64 -9.37 -4.93
CA PRO A 77 22.46 -9.91 -5.60
C PRO A 77 21.37 -10.42 -4.64
N VAL A 78 21.76 -11.03 -3.51
CA VAL A 78 20.81 -11.57 -2.51
C VAL A 78 19.99 -10.47 -1.84
N HIS A 79 20.49 -9.22 -1.81
CA HIS A 79 19.71 -8.10 -1.28
C HIS A 79 18.40 -7.91 -2.05
N TRP A 80 18.36 -8.26 -3.33
CA TRP A 80 17.14 -8.17 -4.13
C TRP A 80 16.10 -9.23 -3.75
N ASP A 81 16.53 -10.40 -3.29
CA ASP A 81 15.61 -11.43 -2.79
C ASP A 81 14.90 -10.91 -1.53
N VAL A 82 15.62 -10.22 -0.64
CA VAL A 82 15.04 -9.55 0.53
C VAL A 82 14.06 -8.45 0.12
N VAL A 83 14.44 -7.61 -0.85
CA VAL A 83 13.59 -6.54 -1.40
C VAL A 83 12.29 -7.11 -1.99
N ASP A 84 12.35 -8.26 -2.65
CA ASP A 84 11.19 -8.90 -3.27
C ASP A 84 10.19 -9.46 -2.27
N GLN A 85 10.65 -9.89 -1.10
CA GLN A 85 9.80 -10.38 -0.02
C GLN A 85 9.14 -9.26 0.81
N CYS A 86 9.49 -8.00 0.57
CA CYS A 86 8.86 -6.87 1.24
C CYS A 86 7.57 -6.42 0.53
N TYR A 87 6.47 -6.43 1.27
CA TYR A 87 5.13 -6.00 0.83
C TYR A 87 4.71 -4.62 1.35
N LEU A 88 5.65 -3.82 1.87
CA LEU A 88 5.42 -2.43 2.33
C LEU A 88 4.25 -2.28 3.34
N CYS A 89 4.09 -3.25 4.24
CA CYS A 89 2.97 -3.25 5.20
C CYS A 89 3.23 -2.45 6.49
N ASP A 90 4.42 -1.86 6.63
CA ASP A 90 4.89 -1.06 7.77
C ASP A 90 4.89 -1.73 9.16
N MET A 91 4.55 -3.01 9.25
CA MET A 91 4.57 -3.76 10.52
C MET A 91 5.94 -3.78 11.20
N CYS A 92 7.03 -3.84 10.41
CA CYS A 92 8.38 -3.77 10.96
C CYS A 92 8.77 -2.36 11.41
N PHE A 93 8.27 -1.31 10.74
CA PHE A 93 8.50 0.07 11.15
C PHE A 93 7.88 0.33 12.53
N SER A 94 6.59 0.00 12.71
CA SER A 94 5.90 0.24 13.99
C SER A 94 6.47 -0.53 15.18
N LYS A 95 7.21 -1.62 14.94
CA LYS A 95 7.79 -2.47 16.00
C LYS A 95 9.29 -2.26 16.20
N CYS A 96 9.97 -1.59 15.27
CA CYS A 96 11.41 -1.44 15.31
C CYS A 96 11.78 -0.40 16.40
N PRO A 97 12.68 -0.73 17.35
CA PRO A 97 13.12 0.22 18.37
C PRO A 97 14.08 1.29 17.83
N TYR A 98 14.54 1.13 16.58
CA TYR A 98 15.59 1.94 15.95
C TYR A 98 15.06 2.84 14.83
N VAL A 99 13.74 3.01 14.73
CA VAL A 99 13.11 4.01 13.85
C VAL A 99 13.44 5.44 14.29
N PRO A 100 13.41 6.43 13.38
CA PRO A 100 13.55 7.83 13.75
C PRO A 100 12.59 8.21 14.90
N PRO A 101 13.02 9.04 15.87
CA PRO A 101 14.25 9.83 15.90
C PRO A 101 15.50 9.09 16.45
N HIS A 102 15.47 7.76 16.57
CA HIS A 102 16.65 6.99 16.98
C HIS A 102 17.83 7.26 16.03
N PRO A 103 19.09 7.41 16.51
CA PRO A 103 20.24 7.75 15.67
C PRO A 103 20.51 6.81 14.49
N TRP A 104 20.10 5.54 14.61
CA TRP A 104 20.23 4.56 13.51
C TRP A 104 19.21 4.77 12.39
N ASN A 105 18.16 5.55 12.61
CA ASN A 105 17.27 6.05 11.57
C ASN A 105 16.75 4.95 10.62
N VAL A 106 16.26 3.84 11.16
CA VAL A 106 15.88 2.68 10.36
C VAL A 106 14.44 2.82 9.85
N ASP A 107 14.27 2.99 8.55
CA ASP A 107 12.98 2.86 7.86
C ASP A 107 13.08 1.76 6.79
N PHE A 108 12.95 0.51 7.23
CA PHE A 108 13.06 -0.66 6.37
C PHE A 108 12.05 -0.62 5.19
N PRO A 109 10.75 -0.38 5.40
CA PRO A 109 9.79 -0.32 4.29
C PRO A 109 10.13 0.73 3.25
N HIS A 110 10.50 1.95 3.64
CA HIS A 110 10.86 2.99 2.66
C HIS A 110 12.17 2.69 1.94
N LEU A 111 13.13 2.04 2.60
CA LEU A 111 14.34 1.56 1.92
C LEU A 111 14.00 0.49 0.87
N MET A 112 13.09 -0.43 1.18
CA MET A 112 12.61 -1.42 0.21
C MET A 112 11.86 -0.74 -0.94
N LEU A 113 11.05 0.30 -0.66
CA LEU A 113 10.39 1.10 -1.69
C LEU A 113 11.41 1.82 -2.58
N ARG A 114 12.46 2.42 -2.02
CA ARG A 114 13.55 3.04 -2.79
C ARG A 114 14.23 2.02 -3.71
N ALA A 115 14.53 0.82 -3.20
CA ALA A 115 15.12 -0.26 -3.99
C ALA A 115 14.19 -0.69 -5.15
N LYS A 116 12.90 -0.90 -4.86
CA LYS A 116 11.88 -1.24 -5.88
C LYS A 116 11.76 -0.14 -6.92
N ALA A 117 11.74 1.13 -6.51
CA ALA A 117 11.66 2.29 -7.41
C ALA A 117 12.88 2.41 -8.32
N LYS A 118 14.10 2.21 -7.78
CA LYS A 118 15.32 2.16 -8.59
C LYS A 118 15.25 1.05 -9.64
N ARG A 119 14.85 -0.16 -9.23
CA ARG A 119 14.71 -1.30 -10.14
C ARG A 119 13.65 -1.05 -11.21
N PHE A 120 12.52 -0.45 -10.84
CA PHE A 120 11.46 -0.08 -11.77
C PHE A 120 11.94 0.97 -12.78
N LYS A 121 12.71 1.98 -12.34
CA LYS A 121 13.29 2.98 -13.23
C LYS A 121 14.25 2.37 -14.25
N ASP A 122 15.06 1.41 -13.84
CA ASP A 122 16.06 0.77 -14.71
C ASP A 122 15.44 -0.25 -15.68
N LYS A 123 14.49 -1.07 -15.19
CA LYS A 123 14.03 -2.29 -15.89
C LYS A 123 12.53 -2.28 -16.19
N GLY A 124 11.77 -1.36 -15.59
CA GLY A 124 10.31 -1.42 -15.54
C GLY A 124 9.82 -2.64 -14.77
N ALA A 125 8.54 -2.97 -14.96
CA ALA A 125 7.95 -4.20 -14.46
C ALA A 125 7.68 -5.20 -15.62
N PRO A 126 7.76 -6.52 -15.35
CA PRO A 126 7.27 -7.54 -16.26
C PRO A 126 5.81 -7.28 -16.67
N LEU A 127 5.41 -7.76 -17.85
CA LEU A 127 4.04 -7.55 -18.35
C LEU A 127 3.00 -8.11 -17.37
N ARG A 128 3.25 -9.30 -16.82
CA ARG A 128 2.40 -9.92 -15.79
C ARG A 128 2.17 -8.96 -14.63
N ASP A 129 3.24 -8.44 -14.06
CA ASP A 129 3.18 -7.62 -12.85
C ASP A 129 2.50 -6.28 -13.15
N ARG A 130 2.73 -5.70 -14.34
CA ARG A 130 1.97 -4.52 -14.82
C ARG A 130 0.47 -4.78 -14.90
N VAL A 131 0.07 -5.95 -15.40
CA VAL A 131 -1.35 -6.33 -15.50
C VAL A 131 -1.93 -6.52 -14.09
N LEU A 132 -1.26 -7.29 -13.23
CA LEU A 132 -1.74 -7.58 -11.87
C LEU A 132 -1.78 -6.32 -10.99
N ALA A 133 -0.84 -5.39 -11.15
CA ALA A 133 -0.82 -4.08 -10.48
C ALA A 133 -1.75 -3.04 -11.11
N SER A 134 -2.67 -3.47 -11.98
CA SER A 134 -3.73 -2.63 -12.57
C SER A 134 -5.12 -3.16 -12.21
N PRO A 135 -5.45 -3.33 -10.91
CA PRO A 135 -6.69 -3.99 -10.48
C PRO A 135 -7.95 -3.26 -10.96
N GLU A 136 -7.89 -1.94 -11.17
CA GLU A 136 -8.99 -1.19 -11.74
C GLU A 136 -9.22 -1.54 -13.23
N GLN A 137 -8.16 -1.55 -14.04
CA GLN A 137 -8.25 -1.87 -15.48
C GLN A 137 -8.62 -3.34 -15.69
N VAL A 138 -7.95 -4.24 -14.95
CA VAL A 138 -8.29 -5.66 -14.93
C VAL A 138 -9.72 -5.83 -14.45
N GLY A 139 -10.12 -5.16 -13.37
CA GLY A 139 -11.48 -5.22 -12.85
C GLY A 139 -12.52 -4.68 -13.84
N ALA A 140 -12.22 -3.61 -14.58
CA ALA A 140 -13.12 -3.04 -15.59
C ALA A 140 -13.41 -4.06 -16.70
N ILE A 141 -12.38 -4.76 -17.18
CA ILE A 141 -12.49 -5.80 -18.22
C ILE A 141 -13.07 -7.09 -17.64
N ALA A 142 -12.43 -7.63 -16.61
CA ALA A 142 -12.68 -8.95 -16.02
C ALA A 142 -13.99 -9.06 -15.27
N GLY A 143 -14.82 -8.02 -15.19
CA GLY A 143 -16.19 -8.23 -14.75
C GLY A 143 -17.27 -7.56 -15.60
N VAL A 144 -16.99 -7.35 -16.88
CA VAL A 144 -18.07 -7.41 -17.88
C VAL A 144 -18.82 -8.73 -17.65
N PRO A 145 -20.17 -8.78 -17.59
CA PRO A 145 -20.90 -9.92 -17.04
C PRO A 145 -20.49 -11.30 -17.56
N VAL A 146 -20.29 -11.44 -18.87
CA VAL A 146 -19.87 -12.69 -19.53
C VAL A 146 -18.38 -12.98 -19.26
N ILE A 147 -17.53 -11.96 -19.25
CA ILE A 147 -16.09 -12.09 -18.95
C ILE A 147 -15.89 -12.47 -17.48
N ALA A 148 -16.66 -11.90 -16.55
CA ALA A 148 -16.61 -12.24 -15.13
C ALA A 148 -16.91 -13.72 -14.89
N GLU A 149 -17.96 -14.24 -15.54
CA GLU A 149 -18.29 -15.66 -15.43
C GLU A 149 -17.21 -16.54 -16.02
N ALA A 150 -16.69 -16.19 -17.19
CA ALA A 150 -15.60 -16.94 -17.81
C ALA A 150 -14.34 -16.94 -16.93
N VAL A 151 -13.90 -15.77 -16.44
CA VAL A 151 -12.73 -15.64 -15.56
C VAL A 151 -12.94 -16.41 -14.26
N ASN A 152 -14.11 -16.27 -13.63
CA ASN A 152 -14.42 -16.99 -12.39
C ASN A 152 -14.52 -18.51 -12.62
N ALA A 153 -15.05 -18.97 -13.76
CA ALA A 153 -15.13 -20.38 -14.11
C ALA A 153 -13.72 -20.97 -14.34
N VAL A 154 -12.86 -20.26 -15.06
CA VAL A 154 -11.44 -20.62 -15.24
C VAL A 154 -10.75 -20.71 -13.87
N ASN A 155 -10.92 -19.69 -13.02
CA ASN A 155 -10.36 -19.63 -11.66
C ASN A 155 -10.90 -20.71 -10.71
N ARG A 156 -12.03 -21.34 -11.01
CA ARG A 156 -12.58 -22.45 -10.22
C ARG A 156 -12.22 -23.83 -10.78
N SER A 157 -11.76 -23.89 -12.03
CA SER A 157 -11.41 -25.14 -12.69
C SER A 157 -9.96 -25.56 -12.43
N SER A 158 -9.73 -26.85 -12.13
CA SER A 158 -8.38 -27.39 -11.92
C SER A 158 -7.50 -27.27 -13.17
N VAL A 159 -8.09 -27.42 -14.36
CA VAL A 159 -7.40 -27.24 -15.65
C VAL A 159 -7.02 -25.77 -15.86
N GLY A 160 -7.94 -24.84 -15.62
CA GLY A 160 -7.67 -23.41 -15.70
C GLY A 160 -6.57 -22.96 -14.75
N ARG A 161 -6.55 -23.49 -13.52
CA ARG A 161 -5.46 -23.22 -12.57
C ARG A 161 -4.10 -23.71 -13.06
N ARG A 162 -4.03 -24.91 -13.64
CA ARG A 162 -2.77 -25.42 -14.25
C ARG A 162 -2.32 -24.56 -15.43
N LEU A 163 -3.26 -24.04 -16.22
CA LEU A 163 -2.94 -23.14 -17.32
C LEU A 163 -2.37 -21.82 -16.79
N LEU A 164 -3.04 -21.18 -15.81
CA LEU A 164 -2.59 -19.92 -15.20
C LEU A 164 -1.22 -20.06 -14.53
N GLU A 165 -0.95 -21.19 -13.88
CA GLU A 165 0.37 -21.47 -13.31
C GLU A 165 1.45 -21.55 -14.40
N LYS A 166 1.17 -22.22 -15.52
CA LYS A 166 2.13 -22.33 -16.63
C LYS A 166 2.35 -21.03 -17.40
N THR A 167 1.31 -20.19 -17.53
CA THR A 167 1.37 -18.99 -18.38
C THR A 167 1.67 -17.71 -17.60
N LEU A 168 1.09 -17.55 -16.41
CA LEU A 168 1.23 -16.38 -15.56
C LEU A 168 2.06 -16.67 -14.31
N GLY A 169 2.45 -17.91 -14.03
CA GLY A 169 3.22 -18.24 -12.83
C GLY A 169 2.43 -18.07 -11.52
N ILE A 170 1.09 -18.05 -11.58
CA ILE A 170 0.24 -18.00 -10.40
C ILE A 170 0.07 -19.43 -9.87
N ASP A 171 0.59 -19.74 -8.69
CA ASP A 171 0.49 -21.07 -8.08
C ASP A 171 -0.98 -21.55 -8.10
N ARG A 172 -1.20 -22.77 -8.57
CA ARG A 172 -2.55 -23.32 -8.74
C ARG A 172 -3.36 -23.39 -7.44
N ARG A 173 -2.69 -23.38 -6.28
CA ARG A 173 -3.28 -23.41 -4.94
C ARG A 173 -3.55 -22.00 -4.39
N ALA A 174 -3.05 -20.95 -5.05
CA ALA A 174 -3.25 -19.58 -4.60
C ALA A 174 -4.75 -19.24 -4.52
N PRO A 175 -5.21 -18.54 -3.47
CA PRO A 175 -6.57 -18.03 -3.44
C PRO A 175 -6.75 -17.03 -4.59
N MET A 176 -7.79 -17.19 -5.40
CA MET A 176 -8.07 -16.27 -6.50
C MET A 176 -9.20 -15.33 -6.13
N PRO A 177 -9.05 -14.03 -6.45
CA PRO A 177 -10.12 -13.08 -6.23
C PRO A 177 -11.31 -13.41 -7.13
N VAL A 178 -12.51 -13.30 -6.59
CA VAL A 178 -13.75 -13.47 -7.35
C VAL A 178 -14.14 -12.11 -7.93
N TYR A 179 -14.46 -12.04 -9.21
CA TYR A 179 -14.96 -10.82 -9.83
C TYR A 179 -16.47 -10.76 -9.79
N GLN A 180 -17.04 -9.71 -9.18
CA GLN A 180 -18.48 -9.55 -9.01
C GLN A 180 -19.09 -8.74 -10.14
N ARG A 181 -20.14 -9.23 -10.80
CA ARG A 181 -20.84 -8.54 -11.90
C ARG A 181 -21.39 -7.17 -11.51
N ARG A 182 -22.08 -7.11 -10.35
CA ARG A 182 -22.57 -5.87 -9.74
C ARG A 182 -21.55 -5.37 -8.74
N THR A 183 -20.91 -4.26 -9.06
CA THR A 183 -19.92 -3.59 -8.22
C THR A 183 -20.58 -2.87 -7.04
N ALA A 184 -19.83 -2.54 -5.98
CA ALA A 184 -20.37 -1.80 -4.83
C ALA A 184 -21.03 -0.50 -5.26
N ARG A 185 -20.35 0.28 -6.13
CA ARG A 185 -20.89 1.53 -6.69
C ARG A 185 -22.21 1.32 -7.45
N LYS A 186 -22.37 0.20 -8.18
CA LYS A 186 -23.64 -0.13 -8.85
C LYS A 186 -24.74 -0.55 -7.87
N ARG A 187 -24.39 -1.18 -6.75
CA ARG A 187 -25.35 -1.58 -5.72
C ARG A 187 -25.80 -0.38 -4.89
N LEU A 188 -24.88 0.53 -4.59
CA LEU A 188 -25.07 1.74 -3.79
C LEU A 188 -25.26 3.01 -4.64
N ARG A 189 -25.85 2.88 -5.85
CA ARG A 189 -25.93 3.99 -6.82
C ARG A 189 -26.61 5.25 -6.25
N ALA A 190 -27.60 5.07 -5.37
CA ALA A 190 -28.33 6.16 -4.71
C ALA A 190 -27.49 6.95 -3.67
N ARG A 191 -26.28 6.48 -3.33
CA ARG A 191 -25.35 7.14 -2.42
C ARG A 191 -24.24 7.91 -3.16
N ILE A 192 -24.08 7.70 -4.47
CA ILE A 192 -23.05 8.38 -5.25
C ILE A 192 -23.37 9.87 -5.33
N GLY A 193 -22.47 10.72 -4.84
CA GLY A 193 -22.64 12.18 -4.83
C GLY A 193 -23.76 12.67 -3.91
N ASN A 194 -24.31 11.82 -3.04
CA ASN A 194 -25.44 12.19 -2.21
C ASN A 194 -25.00 12.99 -0.98
N THR A 195 -25.07 14.31 -1.08
CA THR A 195 -24.73 15.24 0.01
C THR A 195 -25.96 15.69 0.82
N GLY A 196 -27.16 15.25 0.45
CA GLY A 196 -28.41 15.73 1.05
C GLY A 196 -28.72 15.15 2.43
N GLN A 197 -27.91 14.20 2.90
CA GLN A 197 -28.06 13.59 4.22
C GLN A 197 -27.36 14.44 5.29
N THR A 198 -28.11 14.78 6.34
CA THR A 198 -27.56 15.40 7.55
C THR A 198 -27.03 14.32 8.48
N GLY A 199 -25.75 14.39 8.84
CA GLY A 199 -25.15 13.54 9.87
C GLY A 199 -25.48 14.03 11.29
N GLN A 200 -25.36 13.15 12.28
CA GLN A 200 -25.36 13.54 13.69
C GLN A 200 -23.92 13.80 14.16
N PRO A 201 -23.54 15.04 14.54
CA PRO A 201 -22.18 15.32 15.01
C PRO A 201 -21.82 14.50 16.26
N ILE A 202 -20.71 13.76 16.20
CA ILE A 202 -20.23 12.87 17.27
C ILE A 202 -18.71 12.92 17.31
N ALA A 203 -18.13 12.99 18.53
CA ALA A 203 -16.70 12.82 18.79
C ALA A 203 -15.77 13.67 17.89
N GLY A 204 -16.14 14.92 17.60
CA GLY A 204 -15.35 15.83 16.77
C GLY A 204 -15.56 15.70 15.26
N THR A 205 -16.43 14.79 14.82
CA THR A 205 -16.85 14.66 13.42
C THR A 205 -18.20 15.32 13.17
N ASN A 206 -18.50 15.65 11.91
CA ASN A 206 -19.83 16.13 11.52
C ASN A 206 -20.85 14.98 11.36
N GLY A 207 -20.46 13.73 11.66
CA GLY A 207 -21.28 12.54 11.42
C GLY A 207 -21.54 12.28 9.94
N ARG A 208 -20.64 12.70 9.05
CA ARG A 208 -20.79 12.57 7.59
C ARG A 208 -19.50 12.01 7.00
N THR A 209 -19.58 10.88 6.30
CA THR A 209 -18.42 10.25 5.67
C THR A 209 -18.61 9.98 4.19
N VAL A 210 -17.59 10.30 3.40
CA VAL A 210 -17.46 9.83 2.03
C VAL A 210 -16.68 8.52 2.03
N LEU A 211 -17.31 7.45 1.55
CA LEU A 211 -16.66 6.18 1.35
C LEU A 211 -15.88 6.18 0.04
N PHE A 212 -14.57 5.98 0.15
CA PHE A 212 -13.72 5.56 -0.95
C PHE A 212 -13.84 4.03 -1.08
N ALA A 213 -14.64 3.55 -2.04
CA ALA A 213 -15.02 2.13 -2.07
C ALA A 213 -13.86 1.21 -2.48
N THR A 214 -12.77 1.78 -3.00
CA THR A 214 -11.52 1.12 -3.43
C THR A 214 -11.70 0.23 -4.65
N CYS A 215 -10.60 -0.07 -5.35
CA CYS A 215 -10.64 -0.99 -6.49
C CYS A 215 -11.09 -2.41 -6.10
N TYR A 216 -10.60 -2.94 -4.98
CA TYR A 216 -10.91 -4.30 -4.52
C TYR A 216 -12.30 -4.39 -3.87
N GLY A 217 -12.63 -3.43 -2.99
CA GLY A 217 -13.96 -3.33 -2.38
C GLY A 217 -15.06 -3.15 -3.42
N ASN A 218 -14.84 -2.30 -4.42
CA ASN A 218 -15.85 -2.09 -5.47
C ASN A 218 -16.10 -3.36 -6.31
N ARG A 219 -15.08 -4.18 -6.59
CA ARG A 219 -15.16 -5.23 -7.62
C ARG A 219 -15.12 -6.67 -7.12
N ASN A 220 -14.37 -6.95 -6.07
CA ASN A 220 -14.14 -8.30 -5.59
C ASN A 220 -14.98 -8.62 -4.37
N VAL A 221 -15.06 -7.67 -3.43
CA VAL A 221 -15.78 -7.81 -2.16
C VAL A 221 -16.78 -6.67 -1.89
N PRO A 222 -17.73 -6.41 -2.82
CA PRO A 222 -18.68 -5.29 -2.70
C PRO A 222 -19.57 -5.36 -1.46
N GLY A 223 -19.80 -6.56 -0.91
CA GLY A 223 -20.54 -6.72 0.35
C GLY A 223 -19.90 -5.96 1.50
N VAL A 224 -18.56 -5.91 1.59
CA VAL A 224 -17.86 -5.17 2.65
C VAL A 224 -18.19 -3.66 2.60
N VAL A 225 -18.36 -3.11 1.40
CA VAL A 225 -18.76 -1.70 1.24
C VAL A 225 -20.21 -1.49 1.67
N GLU A 226 -21.11 -2.41 1.31
CA GLU A 226 -22.52 -2.38 1.71
C GLU A 226 -22.68 -2.52 3.24
N ASP A 227 -21.94 -3.44 3.84
CA ASP A 227 -21.92 -3.67 5.29
C ASP A 227 -21.41 -2.43 6.03
N LEU A 228 -20.36 -1.77 5.52
CA LEU A 228 -19.84 -0.55 6.10
C LEU A 228 -20.85 0.60 6.03
N VAL A 229 -21.58 0.75 4.92
CA VAL A 229 -22.70 1.70 4.80
C VAL A 229 -23.77 1.38 5.85
N ALA A 230 -24.19 0.11 5.97
CA ALA A 230 -25.22 -0.29 6.91
C ALA A 230 -24.83 0.00 8.36
N VAL A 231 -23.58 -0.26 8.74
CA VAL A 231 -23.05 0.05 10.08
C VAL A 231 -23.05 1.56 10.34
N PHE A 232 -22.58 2.38 9.40
CA PHE A 232 -22.58 3.83 9.59
C PHE A 232 -23.99 4.41 9.68
N GLU A 233 -24.90 4.00 8.79
CA GLU A 233 -26.29 4.46 8.80
C GLU A 233 -27.02 4.04 10.07
N HIS A 234 -26.76 2.82 10.57
CA HIS A 234 -27.29 2.36 11.86
C HIS A 234 -26.87 3.26 13.03
N ASN A 235 -25.66 3.84 12.96
CA ASN A 235 -25.11 4.72 13.98
C ASN A 235 -25.38 6.22 13.71
N GLY A 236 -26.31 6.56 12.81
CA GLY A 236 -26.66 7.95 12.51
C GLY A 236 -25.59 8.74 11.75
N VAL A 237 -24.62 8.04 11.15
CA VAL A 237 -23.59 8.64 10.28
C VAL A 237 -24.12 8.65 8.85
N ALA A 238 -24.16 9.82 8.24
CA ALA A 238 -24.54 9.98 6.83
C ALA A 238 -23.41 9.50 5.93
N VAL A 239 -23.77 8.76 4.86
CA VAL A 239 -22.79 8.11 3.99
C VAL A 239 -23.00 8.48 2.54
N ALA A 240 -21.94 8.97 1.90
CA ALA A 240 -21.88 9.21 0.47
C ALA A 240 -20.78 8.35 -0.17
N LEU A 241 -20.87 8.12 -1.48
CA LEU A 241 -19.75 7.63 -2.29
C LEU A 241 -19.28 8.76 -3.20
N ALA A 242 -17.97 8.92 -3.36
CA ALA A 242 -17.39 9.93 -4.24
C ALA A 242 -17.90 9.77 -5.69
N MET A 243 -18.08 10.89 -6.41
CA MET A 243 -18.60 10.87 -7.79
C MET A 243 -17.72 10.08 -8.74
N ALA A 244 -16.40 10.21 -8.58
CA ALA A 244 -15.39 9.43 -9.25
C ALA A 244 -14.38 8.90 -8.22
N GLU A 245 -13.84 7.73 -8.46
CA GLU A 245 -12.71 7.17 -7.73
C GLU A 245 -11.90 6.33 -8.71
N THR A 246 -10.57 6.41 -8.61
CA THR A 246 -9.64 5.50 -9.28
C THR A 246 -8.85 4.75 -8.22
N CYS A 247 -8.05 3.75 -8.59
CA CYS A 247 -7.17 3.06 -7.64
C CYS A 247 -6.33 4.06 -6.82
N CYS A 248 -6.11 3.79 -5.52
CA CYS A 248 -5.30 4.64 -4.64
C CYS A 248 -3.81 4.69 -5.04
N GLY A 249 -3.35 3.74 -5.86
CA GLY A 249 -1.96 3.63 -6.31
C GLY A 249 -1.12 2.60 -5.55
N MET A 250 -1.62 1.95 -4.49
CA MET A 250 -0.84 0.98 -3.70
C MET A 250 -0.15 -0.11 -4.55
N PRO A 251 -0.84 -0.80 -5.49
CA PRO A 251 -0.17 -1.82 -6.29
C PRO A 251 0.97 -1.27 -7.16
N ARG A 252 0.92 0.03 -7.52
CA ARG A 252 1.98 0.72 -8.25
C ARG A 252 3.13 1.10 -7.31
N LEU A 253 2.82 1.50 -6.08
CA LEU A 253 3.80 1.72 -5.03
C LEU A 253 4.61 0.45 -4.76
N GLU A 254 3.95 -0.70 -4.61
CA GLU A 254 4.60 -2.01 -4.40
C GLU A 254 5.50 -2.45 -5.56
N LEU A 255 5.26 -1.95 -6.78
CA LEU A 255 6.15 -2.15 -7.93
C LEU A 255 7.31 -1.15 -7.99
N GLY A 256 7.28 -0.07 -7.22
CA GLY A 256 8.20 1.07 -7.35
C GLY A 256 7.83 2.05 -8.47
N ASP A 257 6.62 1.96 -9.04
CA ASP A 257 6.11 2.81 -10.12
C ASP A 257 5.55 4.13 -9.57
N LEU A 258 6.44 4.97 -9.01
CA LEU A 258 6.07 6.20 -8.31
C LEU A 258 5.41 7.25 -9.22
N GLU A 259 5.73 7.26 -10.51
CA GLU A 259 5.05 8.11 -11.49
C GLU A 259 3.57 7.73 -11.65
N SER A 260 3.25 6.43 -11.66
CA SER A 260 1.86 5.97 -11.67
C SER A 260 1.15 6.21 -10.34
N VAL A 261 1.86 6.18 -9.22
CA VAL A 261 1.33 6.64 -7.93
C VAL A 261 0.96 8.12 -8.02
N GLN A 262 1.82 8.98 -8.56
CA GLN A 262 1.52 10.40 -8.76
C GLN A 262 0.30 10.61 -9.67
N ARG A 263 0.15 9.84 -10.75
CA ARG A 263 -1.05 9.90 -11.60
C ARG A 263 -2.33 9.51 -10.85
N SER A 264 -2.25 8.48 -10.01
CA SER A 264 -3.37 8.03 -9.16
C SER A 264 -3.75 9.10 -8.13
N ARG A 265 -2.74 9.73 -7.52
CA ARG A 265 -2.88 10.89 -6.62
C ARG A 265 -3.61 12.04 -7.32
N ASN A 266 -3.16 12.42 -8.53
CA ASN A 266 -3.74 13.52 -9.29
C ASN A 266 -5.20 13.29 -9.70
N ALA A 267 -5.62 12.02 -9.84
CA ALA A 267 -7.01 11.67 -10.13
C ALA A 267 -7.90 11.70 -8.87
N ASN A 268 -7.38 11.28 -7.72
CA ASN A 268 -8.19 11.10 -6.50
C ASN A 268 -8.22 12.34 -5.60
N ILE A 269 -7.10 13.01 -5.37
CA ILE A 269 -7.00 14.11 -4.39
C ILE A 269 -8.00 15.24 -4.68
N PRO A 270 -8.17 15.75 -5.92
CA PRO A 270 -9.14 16.81 -6.18
C PRO A 270 -10.58 16.40 -5.84
N THR A 271 -10.93 15.14 -6.12
CA THR A 271 -12.27 14.63 -5.80
C THR A 271 -12.47 14.52 -4.29
N LEU A 272 -11.53 13.92 -3.57
CA LEU A 272 -11.61 13.74 -2.11
C LEU A 272 -11.58 15.08 -1.37
N LEU A 273 -10.72 16.00 -1.80
CA LEU A 273 -10.60 17.34 -1.23
C LEU A 273 -11.94 18.10 -1.24
N SER A 274 -12.71 17.99 -2.33
CA SER A 274 -14.03 18.64 -2.42
C SER A 274 -15.02 18.18 -1.34
N TRP A 275 -14.91 16.91 -0.90
CA TRP A 275 -15.71 16.36 0.20
C TRP A 275 -15.20 16.87 1.55
N VAL A 276 -13.88 16.86 1.76
CA VAL A 276 -13.25 17.37 2.99
C VAL A 276 -13.61 18.84 3.22
N GLN A 277 -13.52 19.67 2.17
CA GLN A 277 -13.90 21.08 2.23
C GLN A 277 -15.40 21.29 2.52
N SER A 278 -16.23 20.30 2.19
CA SER A 278 -17.66 20.29 2.52
C SER A 278 -17.96 19.74 3.93
N GLY A 279 -16.92 19.44 4.71
CA GLY A 279 -16.99 18.94 6.08
C GLY A 279 -17.38 17.46 6.18
N TRP A 280 -16.92 16.64 5.24
CA TRP A 280 -17.05 15.17 5.25
C TRP A 280 -15.71 14.52 5.59
N ASP A 281 -15.75 13.51 6.45
CA ASP A 281 -14.59 12.66 6.75
C ASP A 281 -14.41 11.59 5.66
N ILE A 282 -13.21 11.06 5.49
CA ILE A 282 -12.92 10.04 4.48
C ILE A 282 -12.75 8.67 5.14
N VAL A 283 -13.48 7.67 4.66
CA VAL A 283 -13.30 6.29 5.11
C VAL A 283 -13.09 5.36 3.92
N SER A 284 -12.20 4.39 4.07
CA SER A 284 -12.01 3.31 3.11
C SER A 284 -12.06 1.95 3.81
N PRO A 285 -12.71 0.93 3.23
CA PRO A 285 -12.82 -0.41 3.82
C PRO A 285 -11.53 -1.25 3.68
N ILE A 286 -10.55 -0.79 2.90
CA ILE A 286 -9.32 -1.54 2.63
C ILE A 286 -8.12 -0.81 3.26
N PRO A 287 -7.42 -1.42 4.25
CA PRO A 287 -6.36 -0.75 4.99
C PRO A 287 -5.25 -0.16 4.14
N SER A 288 -4.87 -0.81 3.03
CA SER A 288 -3.82 -0.29 2.15
C SER A 288 -4.22 1.01 1.44
N CYS A 289 -5.50 1.20 1.13
CA CYS A 289 -5.99 2.48 0.59
C CYS A 289 -5.96 3.57 1.66
N THR A 290 -6.33 3.23 2.90
CA THR A 290 -6.19 4.14 4.04
C THR A 290 -4.72 4.51 4.26
N LEU A 291 -3.80 3.55 4.25
CA LEU A 291 -2.36 3.78 4.37
C LEU A 291 -1.84 4.73 3.28
N MET A 292 -2.27 4.52 2.02
CA MET A 292 -1.90 5.41 0.91
C MET A 292 -2.26 6.87 1.19
N PHE A 293 -3.52 7.14 1.53
CA PHE A 293 -3.97 8.52 1.72
C PHE A 293 -3.48 9.12 3.03
N LYS A 294 -3.41 8.34 4.11
CA LYS A 294 -3.06 8.81 5.46
C LYS A 294 -1.56 9.02 5.64
N GLN A 295 -0.72 8.23 4.98
CA GLN A 295 0.73 8.22 5.24
C GLN A 295 1.57 8.33 3.95
N GLU A 296 1.42 7.40 3.00
CA GLU A 296 2.35 7.30 1.86
C GLU A 296 2.30 8.53 0.94
N LEU A 297 1.11 9.02 0.59
CA LEU A 297 0.99 10.22 -0.25
C LEU A 297 1.55 11.47 0.45
N PRO A 298 1.24 11.75 1.74
CA PRO A 298 1.91 12.82 2.48
C PRO A 298 3.44 12.71 2.47
N LEU A 299 4.00 11.49 2.57
CA LEU A 299 5.45 11.28 2.58
C LEU A 299 6.07 11.46 1.19
N LEU A 300 5.34 11.14 0.11
CA LEU A 300 5.79 11.35 -1.27
C LEU A 300 5.57 12.79 -1.78
N PHE A 301 4.65 13.54 -1.16
CA PHE A 301 4.24 14.89 -1.56
C PHE A 301 4.09 15.81 -0.33
N PRO A 302 5.16 16.00 0.47
CA PRO A 302 5.08 16.70 1.76
C PRO A 302 4.66 18.17 1.64
N ASP A 303 4.99 18.82 0.52
CA ASP A 303 4.71 20.24 0.28
C ASP A 303 3.32 20.50 -0.33
N ASP A 304 2.50 19.45 -0.52
CA ASP A 304 1.19 19.56 -1.16
C ASP A 304 0.07 19.70 -0.10
N PRO A 305 -0.51 20.91 0.08
CA PRO A 305 -1.50 21.14 1.13
C PRO A 305 -2.80 20.36 0.91
N ASP A 306 -3.13 20.03 -0.34
CA ASP A 306 -4.34 19.26 -0.65
C ASP A 306 -4.17 17.80 -0.23
N VAL A 307 -2.96 17.24 -0.40
CA VAL A 307 -2.61 15.92 0.14
C VAL A 307 -2.69 15.92 1.66
N ALA A 308 -2.13 16.94 2.31
CA ALA A 308 -2.18 17.06 3.77
C ALA A 308 -3.62 17.18 4.31
N ALA A 309 -4.48 17.94 3.62
CA ALA A 309 -5.89 18.10 3.98
C ALA A 309 -6.65 16.76 3.86
N VAL A 310 -6.47 16.03 2.75
CA VAL A 310 -7.08 14.69 2.57
C VAL A 310 -6.56 13.69 3.60
N ALA A 311 -5.27 13.73 3.93
CA ALA A 311 -4.67 12.87 4.94
C ALA A 311 -5.16 13.20 6.35
N SER A 312 -5.59 14.43 6.63
CA SER A 312 -6.05 14.82 7.97
C SER A 312 -7.52 14.47 8.22
N ALA A 313 -8.29 14.28 7.14
CA ALA A 313 -9.70 13.89 7.17
C ALA A 313 -9.94 12.40 7.45
#